data_AF-A0A3N1QUS1-F1
#
_entry.id   AF-A0A3N1QUS1-F1
#
_cell.length_a   1.000
_cell.length_b   1.000
_cell.length_c   1.000
_cell.angle_alpha   90.00
_cell.angle_beta   90.00
_cell.angle_gamma   90.00
#
_symmetry.space_group_name_H-M   'P 1'
#
loop_
_entity.id
_entity.type
_entity.pdbx_description
1 polymer ?
#
loop_
_entity_poly.entity_id
_entity_poly.type
_entity_poly.pdbx_seq_one_letter_code
_entity_poly.pdbx_strand_id
1 'polypeptide(L)'
;MDYIAPVSSAIMAIVWIVYFQLFFLQYKRNNRPYLVIHHAQNENPDALCLLVNMGKETVHVQCVQVVLYTRAGEEKIMTVTEYRRVGADDANVHQVLRQGPLQPGGYLVLGSFRNIILGRRSEESESDYLFEDITGVEIRAAVIHGPTKYPVGVRRSFSLSHEGRPEIFPRNIHSEQLVRRKDRHQVRRWVEEELQPERKGSSESDDSDQSGPEK
;
A
#
# COMPACT_ATOMS: atom_id res chain seq x y z
N MET A 1 57.47 12.02 -20.22
CA MET A 1 56.49 12.60 -19.26
C MET A 1 55.05 12.31 -19.75
N ASP A 2 54.84 11.23 -20.49
CA ASP A 2 53.68 11.11 -21.39
C ASP A 2 52.51 10.34 -20.77
N TYR A 3 52.68 9.87 -19.53
CA TYR A 3 51.67 9.10 -18.81
C TYR A 3 50.88 9.92 -17.79
N ILE A 4 51.28 11.16 -17.49
CA ILE A 4 50.60 11.98 -16.48
C ILE A 4 49.18 12.35 -16.92
N ALA A 5 49.01 12.75 -18.18
CA ALA A 5 47.71 13.11 -18.74
C ALA A 5 46.71 11.94 -18.75
N PRO A 6 47.04 10.74 -19.29
CA PRO A 6 46.11 9.61 -19.27
C PRO A 6 45.83 9.11 -17.85
N VAL A 7 46.82 9.14 -16.94
CA VAL A 7 46.61 8.74 -15.53
C VAL A 7 45.68 9.71 -14.81
N SER A 8 45.86 11.03 -14.98
CA SER A 8 44.97 12.03 -14.39
C SER A 8 43.53 11.89 -14.88
N SER A 9 43.34 11.66 -16.19
CA SER A 9 42.01 11.42 -16.77
C SER A 9 41.38 10.13 -16.24
N ALA A 10 42.16 9.06 -16.08
CA ALA A 10 41.68 7.81 -15.50
C ALA A 10 41.25 7.96 -14.03
N ILE A 11 42.02 8.68 -13.23
CA ILE A 11 41.66 9.01 -11.83
C ILE A 11 40.36 9.82 -11.79
N MET A 12 40.23 10.85 -12.64
CA MET A 12 39.00 11.63 -12.75
C MET A 12 37.80 10.77 -13.12
N ALA A 13 37.95 9.83 -14.07
CA ALA A 13 36.87 8.92 -14.45
C ALA A 13 36.44 8.01 -13.28
N ILE A 14 37.40 7.50 -12.48
CA ILE A 14 37.10 6.70 -11.29
C ILE A 14 36.31 7.52 -10.26
N VAL A 15 36.73 8.77 -10.01
CA VAL A 15 36.02 9.68 -9.11
C VAL A 15 34.57 9.87 -9.57
N TRP A 16 34.34 10.10 -10.86
CA TRP A 16 32.99 10.20 -11.43
C TRP A 16 32.17 8.91 -11.27
N ILE A 17 32.77 7.73 -11.46
CA ILE A 17 32.10 6.45 -11.25
C ILE A 17 31.65 6.32 -9.78
N VAL A 18 32.52 6.67 -8.82
CA VAL A 18 32.18 6.62 -7.39
C VAL A 18 31.03 7.56 -7.07
N TYR A 19 31.08 8.82 -7.53
CA TYR A 19 29.99 9.77 -7.34
C TYR A 19 28.68 9.28 -7.96
N PHE A 20 28.73 8.73 -9.18
CA PHE A 20 27.55 8.19 -9.85
C PHE A 20 26.94 7.01 -9.07
N GLN A 21 27.78 6.09 -8.56
CA GLN A 21 27.32 4.98 -7.73
C GLN A 21 26.62 5.46 -6.46
N LEU A 22 27.20 6.42 -5.74
CA LEU A 22 26.59 7.00 -4.53
C LEU A 22 25.26 7.67 -4.85
N PHE A 23 25.21 8.50 -5.90
CA PHE A 23 24.00 9.16 -6.34
C PHE A 23 22.90 8.15 -6.73
N PHE A 24 23.25 7.12 -7.49
CA PHE A 24 22.31 6.09 -7.92
C PHE A 24 21.75 5.28 -6.75
N LEU A 25 22.59 4.92 -5.78
CA LEU A 25 22.15 4.24 -4.56
C LEU A 25 21.20 5.11 -3.73
N GLN A 26 21.52 6.40 -3.60
CA GLN A 26 20.67 7.35 -2.89
C GLN A 26 19.34 7.53 -3.59
N TYR A 27 19.34 7.75 -4.91
CA TYR A 27 18.13 7.84 -5.74
C TYR A 27 17.25 6.59 -5.60
N LYS A 28 17.85 5.40 -5.72
CA LYS A 28 17.13 4.12 -5.59
C LYS A 28 16.56 3.88 -4.18
N ARG A 29 17.23 4.36 -3.13
CA ARG A 29 16.73 4.25 -1.75
C ARG A 29 15.61 5.27 -1.48
N ASN A 30 15.73 6.46 -2.04
CA ASN A 30 14.82 7.58 -1.77
C ASN A 30 13.44 7.39 -2.41
N ASN A 31 13.37 6.70 -3.55
CA ASN A 31 12.15 6.61 -4.38
C ASN A 31 11.34 5.32 -4.13
N ARG A 32 11.63 4.58 -3.07
CA ARG A 32 10.82 3.39 -2.72
C ARG A 32 9.59 3.82 -1.91
N PRO A 33 8.38 3.45 -2.34
CA PRO A 33 7.20 3.65 -1.51
C PRO A 33 7.32 2.80 -0.24
N TYR A 34 6.84 3.35 0.87
CA TYR A 34 6.83 2.65 2.15
C TYR A 34 5.55 3.01 2.90
N LEU A 35 4.68 2.03 3.09
CA LEU A 35 3.38 2.21 3.74
C LEU A 35 3.30 1.35 4.99
N VAL A 36 2.68 1.87 6.04
CA VAL A 36 2.51 1.16 7.30
C VAL A 36 1.03 1.06 7.64
N ILE A 37 0.57 -0.16 7.91
CA ILE A 37 -0.75 -0.40 8.48
C ILE A 37 -0.58 -0.41 10.00
N HIS A 38 -1.09 0.62 10.65
CA HIS A 38 -0.91 0.90 12.07
C HIS A 38 -2.22 0.73 12.84
N HIS A 39 -2.09 0.30 14.09
CA HIS A 39 -3.18 0.14 15.05
C HIS A 39 -3.07 1.23 16.10
N ALA A 40 -4.01 2.17 16.10
CA ALA A 40 -3.84 3.44 16.79
C ALA A 40 -3.84 3.38 18.32
N GLN A 41 -4.51 2.39 18.93
CA GLN A 41 -4.65 2.31 20.40
C GLN A 41 -4.74 0.87 20.90
N ASN A 42 -3.68 0.40 21.58
CA ASN A 42 -3.61 -0.86 22.34
C ASN A 42 -4.18 -2.09 21.63
N GLU A 43 -4.39 -3.21 22.31
CA GLU A 43 -4.87 -4.47 21.71
C GLU A 43 -6.41 -4.49 21.52
N ASN A 44 -7.08 -3.33 21.45
CA ASN A 44 -8.54 -3.27 21.38
C ASN A 44 -9.05 -3.23 19.92
N PRO A 45 -10.00 -4.12 19.52
CA PRO A 45 -10.65 -4.09 18.21
C PRO A 45 -11.44 -2.81 17.90
N ASP A 46 -11.83 -2.04 18.91
CA ASP A 46 -12.49 -0.75 18.71
C ASP A 46 -11.53 0.39 18.34
N ALA A 47 -10.22 0.14 18.41
CA ALA A 47 -9.22 1.11 17.99
C ALA A 47 -9.13 1.24 16.47
N LEU A 48 -8.70 2.43 16.02
CA LEU A 48 -8.59 2.77 14.62
C LEU A 48 -7.45 2.02 13.93
N CYS A 49 -7.73 1.49 12.75
CA CYS A 49 -6.76 1.02 11.78
C CYS A 49 -6.40 2.16 10.82
N LEU A 50 -5.11 2.44 10.70
CA LEU A 50 -4.56 3.53 9.91
C LEU A 50 -3.64 2.98 8.83
N LEU A 51 -3.73 3.50 7.60
CA LEU A 51 -2.75 3.29 6.54
C LEU A 51 -1.93 4.55 6.38
N VAL A 52 -0.64 4.50 6.73
CA VAL A 52 0.24 5.67 6.83
C VAL A 52 1.28 5.65 5.72
N ASN A 53 1.40 6.74 4.96
CA ASN A 53 2.48 6.91 3.98
C ASN A 53 3.75 7.37 4.69
N MET A 54 4.70 6.46 4.80
CA MET A 54 6.04 6.71 5.35
C MET A 54 7.10 6.85 4.25
N GLY A 55 6.69 6.85 2.99
CA GLY A 55 7.52 7.15 1.84
C GLY A 55 7.74 8.65 1.67
N LYS A 56 8.68 9.01 0.79
CA LYS A 56 9.00 10.42 0.47
C LYS A 56 8.16 11.00 -0.66
N GLU A 57 7.46 10.15 -1.38
CA GLU A 57 6.62 10.51 -2.52
C GLU A 57 5.14 10.37 -2.17
N THR A 58 4.32 11.09 -2.91
CA THR A 58 2.86 10.94 -2.82
C THR A 58 2.44 9.59 -3.39
N VAL A 59 1.44 8.96 -2.76
CA VAL A 59 0.87 7.69 -3.24
C VAL A 59 -0.63 7.80 -3.39
N HIS A 60 -1.18 7.22 -4.45
CA HIS A 60 -2.61 7.12 -4.64
C HIS A 60 -3.09 5.74 -4.23
N VAL A 61 -4.00 5.67 -3.25
CA VAL A 61 -4.59 4.40 -2.80
C VAL A 61 -5.66 3.98 -3.81
N GLN A 62 -5.44 2.85 -4.48
CA GLN A 62 -6.37 2.30 -5.46
C GLN A 62 -7.46 1.48 -4.80
N CYS A 63 -7.08 0.55 -3.91
CA CYS A 63 -8.03 -0.27 -3.17
C CYS A 63 -7.46 -0.65 -1.80
N VAL A 64 -8.36 -0.96 -0.87
CA VAL A 64 -8.05 -1.52 0.45
C VAL A 64 -8.93 -2.74 0.68
N GLN A 65 -8.34 -3.92 0.51
CA GLN A 65 -9.01 -5.18 0.76
C GLN A 65 -8.77 -5.66 2.19
N VAL A 66 -9.73 -6.38 2.73
CA VAL A 66 -9.69 -7.00 4.04
C VAL A 66 -10.04 -8.46 3.87
N VAL A 67 -9.18 -9.30 4.42
CA VAL A 67 -9.34 -10.74 4.39
C VAL A 67 -9.57 -11.22 5.81
N LEU A 68 -10.67 -11.91 6.00
CA LEU A 68 -11.11 -12.44 7.28
C LEU A 68 -10.90 -13.95 7.29
N TYR A 69 -10.35 -14.43 8.39
CA TYR A 69 -10.14 -15.86 8.65
C TYR A 69 -11.10 -16.30 9.74
N THR A 70 -12.06 -17.14 9.39
CA THR A 70 -13.02 -17.67 10.36
C THR A 70 -12.44 -18.88 11.10
N ARG A 71 -13.04 -19.23 12.24
CA ARG A 71 -12.70 -20.43 13.01
C ARG A 71 -12.99 -21.72 12.22
N ALA A 72 -13.95 -21.68 11.31
CA ALA A 72 -14.27 -22.77 10.39
C ALA A 72 -13.20 -22.96 9.29
N GLY A 73 -12.19 -22.07 9.22
CA GLY A 73 -11.15 -22.11 8.20
C GLY A 73 -11.54 -21.45 6.88
N GLU A 74 -12.68 -20.75 6.84
CA GLU A 74 -13.13 -20.03 5.65
C GLU A 74 -12.42 -18.68 5.53
N GLU A 75 -12.08 -18.30 4.30
CA GLU A 75 -11.51 -17.00 3.95
C GLU A 75 -12.60 -16.15 3.30
N LYS A 76 -12.93 -15.00 3.91
CA LYS A 76 -13.83 -14.02 3.30
C LYS A 76 -13.06 -12.75 2.94
N ILE A 77 -13.18 -12.32 1.69
CA ILE A 77 -12.57 -11.08 1.20
C ILE A 77 -13.65 -10.03 1.09
N MET A 78 -13.37 -8.83 1.58
CA MET A 78 -14.22 -7.66 1.48
C MET A 78 -13.38 -6.43 1.19
N THR A 79 -13.99 -5.39 0.62
CA THR A 79 -13.29 -4.13 0.34
C THR A 79 -13.79 -3.00 1.21
N VAL A 80 -12.86 -2.29 1.84
CA VAL A 80 -13.14 -1.08 2.60
C VAL A 80 -13.30 0.07 1.61
N THR A 81 -14.55 0.43 1.34
CA THR A 81 -14.92 1.52 0.44
C THR A 81 -15.03 2.85 1.19
N GLU A 82 -15.30 2.81 2.50
CA GLU A 82 -15.38 4.00 3.34
C GLU A 82 -14.14 4.21 4.21
N TYR A 83 -13.34 5.23 3.87
CA TYR A 83 -12.18 5.66 4.66
C TYR A 83 -12.03 7.19 4.68
N ARG A 84 -11.26 7.72 5.65
CA ARG A 84 -11.04 9.18 5.85
C ARG A 84 -9.54 9.53 5.80
N ARG A 85 -9.13 10.48 4.95
CA ARG A 85 -7.73 10.97 4.88
C ARG A 85 -7.46 12.07 5.91
N VAL A 86 -6.23 12.12 6.41
CA VAL A 86 -5.71 13.21 7.25
C VAL A 86 -4.30 13.58 6.77
N GLY A 87 -4.06 14.87 6.54
CA GLY A 87 -2.77 15.40 6.13
C GLY A 87 -1.74 15.39 7.27
N ALA A 88 -0.46 15.50 6.92
CA ALA A 88 0.62 15.57 7.93
C ALA A 88 0.55 16.85 8.79
N ASP A 89 0.06 17.95 8.23
CA ASP A 89 -0.04 19.26 8.89
C ASP A 89 -1.44 19.56 9.47
N ASP A 90 -2.41 18.66 9.27
CA ASP A 90 -3.79 18.84 9.74
C ASP A 90 -3.96 18.26 11.15
N ALA A 91 -3.86 19.13 12.16
CA ALA A 91 -4.19 18.78 13.56
C ALA A 91 -5.68 18.54 13.78
N ASN A 92 -6.54 18.96 12.84
CA ASN A 92 -7.99 18.74 12.89
C ASN A 92 -8.43 17.78 11.80
N VAL A 93 -9.15 16.73 12.21
CA VAL A 93 -9.72 15.69 11.37
C VAL A 93 -10.90 16.25 10.57
N HIS A 94 -10.65 17.14 9.60
CA HIS A 94 -11.67 17.66 8.71
C HIS A 94 -11.55 17.06 7.30
N GLN A 95 -12.71 16.72 6.74
CA GLN A 95 -12.91 15.93 5.54
C GLN A 95 -12.16 16.48 4.32
N VAL A 96 -11.08 15.80 3.93
CA VAL A 96 -10.51 15.92 2.59
C VAL A 96 -11.10 14.80 1.73
N LEU A 97 -11.53 15.17 0.52
CA LEU A 97 -12.11 14.38 -0.56
C LEU A 97 -11.82 12.86 -0.52
N ARG A 98 -12.85 12.05 -0.80
CA ARG A 98 -12.83 10.57 -0.79
C ARG A 98 -11.76 9.98 -1.71
N GLN A 99 -11.31 10.70 -2.73
CA GLN A 99 -10.27 10.29 -3.68
C GLN A 99 -9.22 11.40 -3.84
N GLY A 100 -7.94 11.08 -3.61
CA GLY A 100 -6.84 12.04 -3.67
C GLY A 100 -5.49 11.42 -3.25
N PRO A 101 -4.35 12.02 -3.65
CA PRO A 101 -3.03 11.50 -3.30
C PRO A 101 -2.75 11.63 -1.80
N LEU A 102 -2.23 10.56 -1.20
CA LEU A 102 -1.75 10.51 0.17
C LEU A 102 -0.32 11.07 0.23
N GLN A 103 -0.18 12.24 0.85
CA GLN A 103 1.10 12.93 0.99
C GLN A 103 2.08 12.16 1.88
N PRO A 104 3.40 12.38 1.72
CA PRO A 104 4.40 11.90 2.68
C PRO A 104 4.03 12.27 4.11
N GLY A 105 4.09 11.31 5.03
CA GLY A 105 3.69 11.49 6.44
C GLY A 105 2.17 11.52 6.68
N GLY A 106 1.35 11.62 5.64
CA GLY A 106 -0.11 11.57 5.76
C GLY A 106 -0.63 10.16 6.05
N TYR A 107 -1.85 10.09 6.59
CA TYR A 107 -2.49 8.81 6.89
C TYR A 107 -3.94 8.74 6.45
N LEU A 108 -4.39 7.51 6.23
CA LEU A 108 -5.75 7.14 5.91
C LEU A 108 -6.36 6.34 7.05
N VAL A 109 -7.42 6.86 7.64
CA VAL A 109 -8.23 6.19 8.67
C VAL A 109 -9.20 5.25 7.98
N LEU A 110 -8.97 3.95 8.12
CA LEU A 110 -9.83 2.90 7.55
C LEU A 110 -11.09 2.66 8.41
N GLY A 111 -11.03 3.04 9.69
CA GLY A 111 -12.07 2.77 10.68
C GLY A 111 -11.55 1.88 11.81
N SER A 112 -12.41 1.54 12.78
CA SER A 112 -12.03 0.57 13.81
C SER A 112 -11.97 -0.84 13.24
N PHE A 113 -11.11 -1.70 13.80
CA PHE A 113 -11.04 -3.11 13.36
C PHE A 113 -12.40 -3.80 13.48
N ARG A 114 -13.17 -3.53 14.54
CA ARG A 114 -14.53 -4.05 14.68
C ARG A 114 -15.44 -3.65 13.52
N ASN A 115 -15.43 -2.38 13.13
CA ASN A 115 -16.28 -1.92 12.03
C ASN A 115 -15.83 -2.47 10.67
N ILE A 116 -14.52 -2.61 10.48
CA ILE A 116 -13.94 -3.24 9.30
C ILE A 116 -14.36 -4.71 9.23
N ILE A 117 -14.18 -5.46 10.31
CA ILE A 117 -14.50 -6.90 10.37
C ILE A 117 -15.99 -7.14 10.17
N LEU A 118 -16.87 -6.30 10.71
CA LEU A 118 -18.33 -6.43 10.54
C LEU A 118 -18.84 -5.90 9.19
N GLY A 119 -17.99 -5.58 8.23
CA GLY A 119 -18.40 -5.09 6.91
C GLY A 119 -19.09 -3.72 6.91
N ARG A 120 -19.08 -2.98 8.03
CA ARG A 120 -19.77 -1.68 8.15
C ARG A 120 -19.13 -0.55 7.33
N ARG A 121 -18.05 -0.86 6.62
CA ARG A 121 -17.28 0.05 5.76
C ARG A 121 -17.15 -0.50 4.33
N SER A 122 -17.88 -1.56 4.01
CA SER A 122 -18.00 -2.15 2.67
C SER A 122 -19.41 -1.96 2.12
N GLU A 123 -19.56 -2.03 0.80
CA GLU A 123 -20.89 -2.00 0.15
C GLU A 123 -21.73 -3.24 0.48
N GLU A 124 -21.10 -4.36 0.83
CA GLU A 124 -21.73 -5.51 1.49
C GLU A 124 -22.05 -5.15 2.95
N SER A 125 -23.22 -4.57 3.19
CA SER A 125 -23.60 -3.97 4.49
C SER A 125 -24.03 -4.95 5.59
N GLU A 126 -24.11 -6.26 5.34
CA GLU A 126 -24.38 -7.24 6.40
C GLU A 126 -23.43 -8.45 6.30
N SER A 127 -22.67 -8.66 7.38
CA SER A 127 -21.88 -9.86 7.57
C SER A 127 -22.75 -10.99 8.13
N ASP A 128 -22.85 -12.11 7.41
CA ASP A 128 -23.53 -13.33 7.88
C ASP A 128 -22.79 -14.08 9.01
N TYR A 129 -21.69 -13.52 9.52
CA TYR A 129 -20.85 -14.12 10.55
C TYR A 129 -20.77 -13.23 11.79
N LEU A 130 -20.56 -13.87 12.94
CA LEU A 130 -20.34 -13.19 14.20
C LEU A 130 -18.88 -12.76 14.32
N PHE A 131 -18.64 -11.68 15.06
CA PHE A 131 -17.29 -11.19 15.30
C PHE A 131 -16.43 -12.24 16.01
N GLU A 132 -17.04 -13.00 16.92
CA GLU A 132 -16.45 -14.06 17.74
C GLU A 132 -15.93 -15.26 16.93
N ASP A 133 -16.42 -15.41 15.69
CA ASP A 133 -16.00 -16.47 14.78
C ASP A 133 -14.71 -16.10 14.03
N ILE A 134 -14.28 -14.84 14.08
CA ILE A 134 -13.13 -14.33 13.32
C ILE A 134 -11.84 -14.53 14.13
N THR A 135 -10.95 -15.38 13.64
CA THR A 135 -9.67 -15.69 14.31
C THR A 135 -8.53 -14.80 13.83
N GLY A 136 -8.69 -14.16 12.67
CA GLY A 136 -7.69 -13.27 12.12
C GLY A 136 -8.22 -12.36 11.05
N VAL A 137 -7.50 -11.27 10.84
CA VAL A 137 -7.77 -10.29 9.79
C VAL A 137 -6.47 -9.90 9.10
N GLU A 138 -6.48 -9.84 7.78
CA GLU A 138 -5.39 -9.31 6.98
C GLU A 138 -5.87 -8.09 6.20
N ILE A 139 -5.22 -6.96 6.46
CA ILE A 139 -5.46 -5.71 5.74
C ILE A 139 -4.48 -5.67 4.58
N ARG A 140 -4.98 -5.47 3.36
CA ARG A 140 -4.22 -5.33 2.12
C ARG A 140 -4.55 -3.97 1.50
N ALA A 141 -3.54 -3.23 1.05
CA ALA A 141 -3.77 -2.02 0.28
C ALA A 141 -2.90 -2.03 -0.97
N ALA A 142 -3.47 -1.62 -2.09
CA ALA A 142 -2.75 -1.39 -3.34
C ALA A 142 -2.66 0.11 -3.60
N VAL A 143 -1.46 0.58 -3.93
CA VAL A 143 -1.21 1.99 -4.23
C VAL A 143 -0.44 2.16 -5.53
N ILE A 144 -0.67 3.27 -6.22
CA ILE A 144 0.21 3.73 -7.30
C ILE A 144 1.05 4.89 -6.77
N HIS A 145 2.33 4.89 -7.13
CA HIS A 145 3.25 5.97 -6.82
C HIS A 145 3.82 6.51 -8.13
N GLY A 146 3.95 7.84 -8.26
CA GLY A 146 4.26 8.52 -9.53
C GLY A 146 5.45 7.92 -10.31
N PRO A 147 6.57 7.56 -9.67
CA PRO A 147 7.72 6.97 -10.35
C PRO A 147 7.51 5.57 -10.96
N THR A 148 6.41 4.87 -10.69
CA THR A 148 6.18 3.49 -11.16
C THR A 148 4.81 3.32 -11.80
N LYS A 149 4.79 2.68 -12.97
CA LYS A 149 3.57 2.34 -13.73
C LYS A 149 2.72 1.21 -13.11
N TYR A 150 3.27 0.48 -12.15
CA TYR A 150 2.65 -0.70 -11.54
C TYR A 150 2.24 -0.41 -10.10
N PRO A 151 1.09 -0.94 -9.66
CA PRO A 151 0.70 -0.82 -8.27
C PRO A 151 1.67 -1.58 -7.36
N VAL A 152 1.89 -1.01 -6.19
CA VAL A 152 2.64 -1.58 -5.09
C VAL A 152 1.67 -1.93 -3.97
N GLY A 153 1.87 -3.09 -3.37
CA GLY A 153 1.03 -3.55 -2.28
C GLY A 153 1.67 -3.33 -0.92
N VAL A 154 0.84 -3.21 0.09
CA VAL A 154 1.20 -3.40 1.50
C VAL A 154 0.20 -4.35 2.13
N ARG A 155 0.65 -5.25 2.99
CA ARG A 155 -0.26 -6.05 3.81
C ARG A 155 0.21 -6.18 5.25
N ARG A 156 -0.74 -6.37 6.16
CA ARG A 156 -0.46 -6.70 7.55
C ARG A 156 -1.57 -7.57 8.11
N SER A 157 -1.17 -8.68 8.72
CA SER A 157 -2.08 -9.65 9.32
C SER A 157 -2.11 -9.51 10.83
N PHE A 158 -3.29 -9.73 11.41
CA PHE A 158 -3.59 -9.64 12.82
C PHE A 158 -4.32 -10.90 13.27
N SER A 159 -4.11 -11.31 14.51
CA SER A 159 -4.84 -12.39 15.18
C SER A 159 -5.83 -11.78 16.18
N LEU A 160 -7.00 -12.41 16.30
CA LEU A 160 -8.00 -12.04 17.28
C LEU A 160 -8.03 -13.07 18.40
N SER A 161 -8.05 -12.59 19.65
CA SER A 161 -8.32 -13.40 20.83
C SER A 161 -9.70 -13.03 21.37
N HIS A 162 -10.47 -14.05 21.74
CA HIS A 162 -11.80 -13.91 22.34
C HIS A 162 -11.85 -14.45 23.77
N GLU A 163 -10.69 -14.70 24.39
CA GLU A 163 -10.60 -15.16 25.77
C GLU A 163 -10.87 -14.00 26.74
N GLY A 164 -12.14 -13.67 26.93
CA GLY A 164 -12.59 -12.56 27.77
C GLY A 164 -12.98 -11.34 26.95
N ARG A 165 -12.25 -10.22 27.09
CA ARG A 165 -12.48 -9.06 26.23
C ARG A 165 -11.85 -9.33 24.86
N PRO A 166 -12.55 -9.03 23.75
CA PRO A 166 -11.97 -9.23 22.44
C PRO A 166 -10.71 -8.37 22.27
N GLU A 167 -9.62 -9.01 21.87
CA GLU A 167 -8.33 -8.37 21.67
C GLU A 167 -7.79 -8.68 20.27
N ILE A 168 -7.03 -7.75 19.71
CA ILE A 168 -6.42 -7.87 18.39
C ILE A 168 -4.92 -7.58 18.46
N PHE A 169 -4.13 -8.49 17.89
CA PHE A 169 -2.68 -8.46 17.95
C PHE A 169 -2.08 -8.52 16.55
N PRO A 170 -1.07 -7.69 16.23
CA PRO A 170 -0.37 -7.82 14.97
C PRO A 170 0.47 -9.11 14.95
N ARG A 171 0.37 -9.92 13.88
CA ARG A 171 1.21 -11.12 13.73
C ARG A 171 2.70 -10.79 13.49
N ASN A 172 2.98 -9.57 13.03
CA ASN A 172 4.32 -9.07 12.80
C ASN A 172 4.43 -7.59 13.17
N ILE A 173 5.60 -7.19 13.65
CA ILE A 173 5.96 -5.80 13.92
C ILE A 173 5.90 -4.92 12.67
N HIS A 174 6.17 -5.49 11.48
CA HIS A 174 6.23 -4.75 10.22
C HIS A 174 5.07 -5.10 9.30
N SER A 175 4.62 -4.10 8.54
CA SER A 175 3.79 -4.33 7.34
C SER A 175 4.68 -4.86 6.21
N GLU A 176 4.26 -5.93 5.58
CA GLU A 176 4.97 -6.50 4.43
C GLU A 176 4.77 -5.61 3.21
N GLN A 177 5.88 -5.22 2.56
CA GLN A 177 5.88 -4.37 1.38
C GLN A 177 6.01 -5.23 0.12
N LEU A 178 4.97 -5.22 -0.73
CA LEU A 178 4.90 -5.95 -1.98
C LEU A 178 5.40 -5.07 -3.14
N VAL A 179 6.71 -4.79 -3.13
CA VAL A 179 7.40 -3.89 -4.07
C VAL A 179 8.20 -4.63 -5.15
N ARG A 180 8.36 -5.95 -5.05
CA ARG A 180 9.22 -6.72 -5.96
C ARG A 180 8.46 -7.04 -7.25
N ARG A 181 9.20 -7.31 -8.32
CA ARG A 181 8.60 -7.69 -9.63
C ARG A 181 7.68 -8.91 -9.51
N LYS A 182 8.05 -9.90 -8.69
CA LYS A 182 7.23 -11.10 -8.45
C LYS A 182 5.90 -10.80 -7.75
N ASP A 183 5.86 -9.76 -6.92
CA ASP A 183 4.67 -9.41 -6.14
C ASP A 183 3.61 -8.71 -7.00
N ARG A 184 4.01 -8.18 -8.17
CA ARG A 184 3.14 -7.43 -9.08
C ARG A 184 1.88 -8.18 -9.48
N HIS A 185 2.00 -9.47 -9.77
CA HIS A 185 0.84 -10.27 -10.15
C HIS A 185 -0.18 -10.39 -9.01
N GLN A 186 0.30 -10.47 -7.77
CA GLN A 186 -0.57 -10.55 -6.60
C GLN A 186 -1.27 -9.21 -6.36
N VAL A 187 -0.53 -8.10 -6.35
CA VAL A 187 -1.10 -6.77 -6.12
C VAL A 187 -2.06 -6.37 -7.24
N ARG A 188 -1.71 -6.70 -8.48
CA ARG A 188 -2.57 -6.47 -9.64
C ARG A 188 -3.89 -7.24 -9.52
N ARG A 189 -3.87 -8.47 -9.01
CA ARG A 189 -5.09 -9.25 -8.78
C ARG A 189 -6.03 -8.55 -7.79
N TRP A 190 -5.52 -8.00 -6.70
CA TRP A 190 -6.32 -7.24 -5.74
C TRP A 190 -7.05 -6.05 -6.38
N VAL A 191 -6.36 -5.35 -7.28
CA VAL A 191 -6.93 -4.22 -8.02
C VAL A 191 -7.95 -4.68 -9.05
N GLU A 192 -7.69 -5.78 -9.75
CA GLU A 192 -8.62 -6.34 -10.74
C GLU A 192 -9.89 -6.92 -10.12
N GLU A 193 -9.79 -7.57 -8.96
CA GLU A 193 -10.93 -8.08 -8.20
C GLU A 193 -11.86 -6.96 -7.75
N GLU A 194 -11.27 -5.82 -7.33
CA GLU A 194 -12.02 -4.65 -6.89
C GLU A 194 -12.65 -3.86 -8.04
N LEU A 195 -11.83 -3.48 -9.04
CA LEU A 195 -12.28 -2.60 -10.11
C LEU A 195 -13.11 -3.31 -11.19
N GLN A 196 -13.04 -4.65 -11.24
CA GLN A 196 -13.67 -5.49 -12.26
C GLN A 196 -13.55 -4.91 -13.69
N PRO A 197 -12.33 -4.60 -14.17
CA PRO A 197 -12.16 -3.88 -15.41
C PRO A 197 -12.64 -4.73 -16.60
N GLU A 198 -13.34 -4.12 -17.55
CA GLU A 198 -13.76 -4.78 -18.80
C GLU A 198 -12.57 -5.37 -19.58
N ARG A 199 -11.39 -4.75 -19.45
CA ARG A 199 -10.14 -5.22 -20.03
C ARG A 199 -9.05 -5.32 -18.98
N LYS A 200 -8.46 -6.51 -18.86
CA LYS A 200 -7.31 -6.78 -17.99
C LYS A 200 -5.98 -6.51 -18.72
N GLY A 201 -5.89 -5.44 -19.51
CA GLY A 201 -4.65 -5.06 -20.22
C GLY A 201 -3.54 -4.62 -19.27
N SER A 202 -2.30 -4.48 -19.77
CA SER A 202 -1.17 -3.92 -18.98
C SER A 202 -1.19 -2.40 -18.90
N SER A 203 -1.79 -1.72 -19.89
CA SER A 203 -1.89 -0.27 -20.03
C SER A 203 -2.82 0.07 -21.20
N GLU A 204 -3.62 1.13 -21.10
CA GLU A 204 -4.33 1.69 -22.27
C GLU A 204 -3.37 2.32 -23.28
N SER A 205 -2.19 2.77 -22.81
CA SER A 205 -1.16 3.42 -23.64
C SER A 205 -0.28 2.45 -24.42
N ASP A 206 -0.33 1.15 -24.10
CA ASP A 206 0.45 0.13 -24.84
C ASP A 206 -0.28 -0.30 -26.13
N ASP A 207 -1.61 -0.13 -26.20
CA ASP A 207 -2.46 -0.40 -27.39
C ASP A 207 -2.72 0.86 -28.24
N SER A 208 -2.10 1.98 -27.89
CA SER A 208 -2.14 3.21 -28.69
C SER A 208 -1.21 3.06 -29.89
N ASP A 209 -1.69 2.46 -30.95
CA ASP A 209 -1.04 2.45 -32.26
C ASP A 209 -0.96 3.92 -32.76
N GLN A 210 0.09 4.65 -32.37
CA GLN A 210 0.32 6.04 -32.80
C GLN A 210 0.78 6.15 -34.27
N SER A 211 0.71 5.07 -35.04
CA SER A 211 0.76 5.11 -36.50
C SER A 211 -0.62 5.38 -37.10
N GLY A 212 -1.15 6.58 -36.86
CA GLY A 212 -2.13 7.16 -37.78
C GLY A 212 -1.44 7.51 -39.10
N PRO A 213 -2.03 7.23 -40.28
CA PRO A 213 -1.38 7.56 -41.54
C PRO A 213 -1.31 9.08 -41.68
N GLU A 214 -0.13 9.60 -42.02
CA GLU A 214 -0.02 10.94 -42.59
C GLU A 214 -0.99 11.05 -43.78
N LYS A 215 -1.92 11.99 -43.68
CA LYS A 215 -2.70 12.48 -44.82
C LYS A 215 -2.14 13.81 -45.27
#